data_AF-A0A1C5XHM5-F1
#
_entry.id   AF-A0A1C5XHM5-F1
#
_cell.length_a   1.000
_cell.length_b   1.000
_cell.length_c   1.000
_cell.angle_alpha   90.00
_cell.angle_beta   90.00
_cell.angle_gamma   90.00
#
_symmetry.space_group_name_H-M   'P 1'
#
loop_
_entity.id
_entity.type
_entity.pdbx_description
1 polymer ?
#
loop_
_entity_poly.entity_id
_entity_poly.type
_entity_poly.pdbx_seq_one_letter_code
_entity_poly.pdbx_strand_id
1 'polypeptide(L)'
;MKEKFPPMNGEYAPNDDALDDDENLELHMVDYSIGYNVIYAVFSWSVADEAYELMRSLAQKHKVGFFDVSGDDGDIILPDGIMIK
;
A
#
# COMPACT_ATOMS: atom_id res chain seq x y z
N MET A 1 -4.12 4.01 -4.92
CA MET A 1 -3.53 2.68 -4.73
C MET A 1 -3.39 1.99 -6.08
N LYS A 2 -4.47 1.44 -6.67
CA LYS A 2 -4.40 0.58 -7.87
C LYS A 2 -3.59 1.10 -9.08
N GLU A 3 -3.60 2.41 -9.34
CA GLU A 3 -2.87 3.02 -10.47
C GLU A 3 -1.35 2.92 -10.33
N LYS A 4 -0.85 2.78 -9.09
CA LYS A 4 0.57 2.76 -8.76
C LYS A 4 1.00 1.44 -8.13
N PHE A 5 0.10 0.81 -7.39
CA PHE A 5 0.24 -0.52 -6.85
C PHE A 5 -1.01 -1.33 -7.21
N PRO A 6 -1.04 -2.00 -8.36
CA PRO A 6 -2.19 -2.80 -8.77
C PRO A 6 -2.32 -4.06 -7.89
N PRO A 7 -3.55 -4.57 -7.68
CA PRO A 7 -3.73 -5.77 -6.86
C PRO A 7 -3.06 -6.99 -7.49
N MET A 8 -2.60 -7.91 -6.64
CA MET A 8 -2.15 -9.23 -7.11
C MET A 8 -3.29 -10.10 -7.66
N ASN A 9 -4.54 -9.83 -7.26
CA ASN A 9 -5.69 -10.69 -7.53
C ASN A 9 -6.94 -9.90 -7.95
N GLY A 10 -7.84 -10.55 -8.70
CA GLY A 10 -9.16 -10.02 -9.05
C GLY A 10 -9.21 -9.23 -10.37
N GLU A 11 -10.31 -8.52 -10.60
CA GLU A 11 -10.60 -7.85 -11.88
C GLU A 11 -9.57 -6.79 -12.30
N TYR A 12 -8.85 -6.21 -11.33
CA TYR A 12 -7.85 -5.17 -11.59
C TYR A 12 -6.41 -5.69 -11.55
N ALA A 13 -6.20 -7.00 -11.43
CA ALA A 13 -4.86 -7.56 -11.48
C ALA A 13 -4.32 -7.49 -12.92
N PRO A 14 -3.03 -7.17 -13.12
CA PRO A 14 -2.39 -7.28 -14.43
C PRO A 14 -2.48 -8.72 -14.96
N ASN A 15 -2.55 -8.86 -16.28
CA ASN A 15 -2.43 -10.17 -16.93
C ASN A 15 -0.96 -10.52 -17.18
N ASP A 16 -0.70 -11.78 -17.51
CA ASP A 16 0.65 -12.30 -17.74
C ASP A 16 1.40 -11.50 -18.82
N ASP A 17 0.72 -11.14 -19.93
CA ASP A 17 1.31 -10.33 -21.00
C ASP A 17 1.85 -8.98 -20.48
N ALA A 18 1.11 -8.30 -19.59
CA ALA A 18 1.54 -7.02 -19.02
C ALA A 18 2.69 -7.17 -18.02
N LEU A 19 2.80 -8.32 -17.34
CA LEU A 19 3.91 -8.62 -16.43
C LEU A 19 5.18 -8.98 -17.20
N ASP A 20 5.05 -9.70 -18.31
CA ASP A 20 6.18 -10.02 -19.19
C ASP A 20 6.76 -8.77 -19.88
N ASP A 21 5.93 -7.77 -20.16
CA ASP A 21 6.33 -6.51 -20.80
C ASP A 21 6.97 -5.49 -19.83
N ASP A 22 6.69 -5.56 -18.53
CA ASP A 22 7.17 -4.60 -17.52
C ASP A 22 7.58 -5.27 -16.20
N GLU A 23 8.88 -5.57 -16.06
CA GLU A 23 9.44 -6.14 -14.82
C GLU A 23 9.19 -5.25 -13.58
N ASN A 24 9.01 -3.93 -13.76
CA ASN A 24 8.71 -3.03 -12.65
C ASN A 24 7.26 -3.18 -12.16
N LEU A 25 6.36 -3.65 -13.02
CA LEU A 25 4.95 -3.88 -12.66
C LEU A 25 4.83 -4.97 -11.59
N GLU A 26 5.61 -6.05 -11.71
CA GLU A 26 5.62 -7.15 -10.73
C GLU A 26 6.06 -6.65 -9.35
N LEU A 27 7.09 -5.80 -9.28
CA LEU A 27 7.57 -5.18 -8.02
C LEU A 27 6.52 -4.29 -7.35
N HIS A 28 5.60 -3.73 -8.14
CA HIS A 28 4.54 -2.83 -7.68
C HIS A 28 3.22 -3.54 -7.40
N MET A 29 3.10 -4.86 -7.62
CA MET A 29 1.88 -5.55 -7.24
C MET A 29 1.73 -5.56 -5.71
N VAL A 30 0.48 -5.40 -5.26
CA VAL A 30 0.14 -5.37 -3.83
C VAL A 30 -0.91 -6.41 -3.51
N ASP A 31 -0.67 -7.19 -2.46
CA ASP A 31 -1.72 -8.01 -1.86
C ASP A 31 -2.37 -7.23 -0.71
N TYR A 32 -3.69 -7.36 -0.57
CA TYR A 32 -4.40 -6.66 0.50
C TYR A 32 -5.65 -7.39 0.96
N SER A 33 -6.07 -7.06 2.18
CA SER A 33 -7.33 -7.49 2.78
C SER A 33 -8.05 -6.29 3.38
N ILE A 34 -9.37 -6.22 3.16
CA ILE A 34 -10.24 -5.18 3.71
C ILE A 34 -11.19 -5.84 4.71
N GLY A 35 -10.94 -5.61 6.00
CA GLY A 35 -11.81 -6.00 7.09
C GLY A 35 -12.71 -4.84 7.54
N TYR A 36 -13.54 -5.11 8.55
CA TYR A 36 -14.48 -4.12 9.08
C TYR A 36 -13.79 -2.88 9.67
N ASN A 37 -12.65 -3.07 10.35
CA ASN A 37 -11.90 -2.01 11.04
C ASN A 37 -10.49 -1.77 10.48
N VAL A 38 -10.03 -2.58 9.53
CA VAL A 38 -8.63 -2.56 9.10
C VAL A 38 -8.52 -2.82 7.60
N ILE A 39 -7.63 -2.09 6.96
CA ILE A 39 -7.10 -2.41 5.64
C ILE A 39 -5.66 -2.82 5.87
N TYR A 40 -5.30 -4.03 5.44
CA TYR A 40 -3.93 -4.51 5.50
C TYR A 40 -3.43 -4.68 4.07
N ALA A 41 -2.27 -4.09 3.76
CA ALA A 41 -1.67 -4.13 2.44
C ALA A 41 -0.18 -4.47 2.56
N VAL A 42 0.32 -5.33 1.67
CA VAL A 42 1.69 -5.84 1.70
C VAL A 42 2.39 -5.47 0.41
N PHE A 43 3.55 -4.82 0.53
CA PHE A 43 4.33 -4.30 -0.59
C PHE A 43 5.71 -4.96 -0.63
N SER A 44 6.32 -4.99 -1.81
CA SER A 44 7.73 -5.39 -1.94
C SER A 44 8.65 -4.41 -1.22
N TRP A 45 9.71 -4.92 -0.60
CA TRP A 45 10.73 -4.10 0.06
C TRP A 45 11.42 -3.11 -0.90
N SER A 46 11.52 -3.47 -2.19
CA SER A 46 12.13 -2.63 -3.21
C SER A 46 11.42 -1.29 -3.44
N VAL A 47 10.15 -1.19 -3.00
CA VAL A 47 9.27 -0.03 -3.19
C VAL A 47 8.68 0.46 -1.86
N ALA A 48 9.29 0.08 -0.73
CA ALA A 48 8.76 0.36 0.61
C ALA A 48 8.57 1.86 0.89
N ASP A 49 9.56 2.69 0.57
CA ASP A 49 9.49 4.15 0.77
C ASP A 49 8.35 4.79 -0.05
N GLU A 50 8.18 4.32 -1.28
CA GLU A 50 7.15 4.80 -2.19
C GLU A 50 5.74 4.36 -1.77
N ALA A 51 5.62 3.13 -1.27
CA ALA A 51 4.41 2.59 -0.69
C ALA A 51 4.03 3.36 0.59
N TYR A 52 5.00 3.60 1.48
CA TYR A 52 4.82 4.38 2.71
C TYR A 52 4.24 5.77 2.40
N GLU A 53 4.88 6.53 1.51
CA GLU A 53 4.46 7.90 1.19
C GLU A 53 3.05 7.93 0.56
N LEU A 54 2.76 6.98 -0.35
CA LEU A 54 1.44 6.88 -0.95
C LEU A 54 0.37 6.50 0.07
N MET A 55 0.62 5.48 0.89
CA MET A 55 -0.37 4.98 1.86
C MET A 55 -0.66 6.01 2.94
N ARG A 56 0.37 6.70 3.46
CA ARG A 56 0.20 7.84 4.36
C ARG A 56 -0.67 8.94 3.75
N SER A 57 -0.38 9.32 2.50
CA SER A 57 -1.15 10.35 1.78
C SER A 57 -2.61 9.92 1.57
N LEU A 58 -2.86 8.66 1.25
CA LEU A 58 -4.21 8.12 1.10
C LEU A 58 -4.95 8.04 2.44
N ALA A 59 -4.28 7.63 3.52
CA ALA A 59 -4.89 7.57 4.85
C ALA A 59 -5.39 8.94 5.29
N GLN A 60 -4.56 9.99 5.12
CA GLN A 60 -4.94 11.38 5.38
C GLN A 60 -6.11 11.84 4.50
N LYS A 61 -6.05 11.58 3.18
CA LYS A 61 -7.13 11.91 2.24
C LYS A 61 -8.47 11.29 2.65
N HIS A 62 -8.44 10.06 3.15
CA HIS A 62 -9.63 9.29 3.52
C HIS A 62 -9.99 9.38 5.01
N LYS A 63 -9.25 10.15 5.82
CA LYS A 63 -9.46 10.32 7.26
C LYS A 63 -9.52 9.00 8.03
N VAL A 64 -8.59 8.10 7.72
CA VAL A 64 -8.37 6.85 8.45
C VAL A 64 -6.99 6.90 9.12
N GLY A 65 -6.81 6.11 10.18
CA GLY A 65 -5.49 5.95 10.77
C GLY A 65 -4.54 5.21 9.84
N PHE A 66 -3.25 5.47 9.98
CA PHE A 66 -2.18 4.77 9.29
C PHE A 66 -1.22 4.19 10.33
N PHE A 67 -0.84 2.92 10.14
CA PHE A 67 0.17 2.25 10.94
C PHE A 67 1.18 1.59 10.01
N ASP A 68 2.43 2.03 10.07
CA ASP A 68 3.55 1.36 9.40
C ASP A 68 4.07 0.22 10.29
N VAL A 69 3.52 -0.98 10.09
CA VAL A 69 3.91 -2.17 10.86
C VAL A 69 5.30 -2.72 10.49
N SER A 70 5.85 -2.27 9.36
CA SER A 70 7.09 -2.80 8.80
C SER A 70 8.32 -1.97 9.20
N GLY A 71 8.13 -0.74 9.65
CA GLY A 71 9.19 0.14 10.15
C GLY A 71 9.72 -0.28 11.53
N ASP A 72 11.02 -0.02 11.78
CA ASP A 72 11.70 -0.37 13.04
C ASP A 72 11.00 0.22 14.29
N ASP A 73 10.58 1.49 14.19
CA ASP A 73 9.80 2.22 15.19
C ASP A 73 8.43 2.61 14.59
N GLY A 74 7.76 1.64 13.96
CA GLY A 74 6.56 1.80 13.13
C GLY A 74 5.66 3.02 13.43
N ASP A 75 5.54 3.91 12.45
CA ASP A 75 4.78 5.16 12.59
C ASP A 75 3.29 4.89 12.78
N ILE A 76 2.69 5.54 13.78
CA ILE A 76 1.23 5.60 13.96
C ILE A 76 0.76 7.02 13.71
N ILE A 77 -0.07 7.19 12.68
CA ILE A 77 -0.65 8.49 12.29
C ILE A 77 -2.16 8.42 12.45
N LEU A 78 -2.69 9.33 13.25
CA LEU A 78 -4.13 9.46 13.51
C LEU A 78 -4.86 10.08 12.29
N PRO A 79 -6.19 9.93 12.20
CA PRO A 79 -6.99 10.48 11.09
C PRO A 79 -6.85 12.00 10.83
N ASP A 80 -6.42 12.77 11.83
CA ASP A 80 -6.17 14.21 11.75
C ASP A 80 -4.73 14.56 11.33
N GLY A 81 -3.89 13.55 11.08
CA GLY A 81 -2.50 13.69 10.68
C GLY A 81 -1.52 13.79 11.85
N ILE A 82 -1.98 13.72 13.11
CA ILE A 82 -1.09 13.69 14.27
C ILE A 82 -0.36 12.34 14.29
N MET A 83 0.96 12.40 14.31
CA MET A 83 1.81 11.24 14.54
C MET A 83 2.01 11.04 16.05
N ILE A 84 1.83 9.80 16.53
CA ILE A 84 2.09 9.42 17.92
C ILE A 84 3.26 8.44 17.99
N LYS A 85 4.02 8.53 19.08
CA LYS A 85 5.16 7.67 19.42
C LYS A 85 4.86 6.89 20.68
#